data_AF-A0A419ECQ8-F1
#
_entry.id   AF-A0A419ECQ8-F1
#
_cell.length_a   1.000
_cell.length_b   1.000
_cell.length_c   1.000
_cell.angle_alpha   90.00
_cell.angle_beta   90.00
_cell.angle_gamma   90.00
#
_symmetry.space_group_name_H-M   'P 1'
#
loop_
_entity.id
_entity.type
_entity.pdbx_description
1 polymer ?
#
loop_
_entity_poly.entity_id
_entity_poly.type
_entity_poly.pdbx_seq_one_letter_code
_entity_poly.pdbx_strand_id
1 'polypeptide(L)'
;MSTLSRRDFLKLGGLALGTLAFSPLTLPSTGFDDGSLVRIATDSVSVYKEPSDESAIAGTWYRDELVHIYGEVKGLNGEPKHNPIWYRVWGGYMHRAHLQKVKILYNKPLESLAEGTRQLVEVTVPFTQAYQHTNRYGWQPNL
;
A
#
# COMPACT_ATOMS: atom_id res chain seq x y z
N MET A 1 -12.10 27.91 -48.57
CA MET A 1 -11.32 26.93 -47.77
C MET A 1 -9.89 26.99 -48.28
N SER A 2 -8.97 27.56 -47.50
CA SER A 2 -7.56 27.64 -47.88
C SER A 2 -6.95 26.24 -47.85
N THR A 3 -6.32 25.84 -48.95
CA THR A 3 -5.63 24.56 -49.08
C THR A 3 -4.35 24.60 -48.25
N LEU A 4 -4.15 23.60 -47.37
CA LEU A 4 -2.92 23.44 -46.61
C LEU A 4 -1.74 23.21 -47.57
N SER A 5 -0.73 24.08 -47.54
CA SER A 5 0.49 23.87 -48.32
C SER A 5 1.40 22.83 -47.65
N ARG A 6 2.27 22.17 -48.43
CA ARG A 6 3.26 21.19 -47.91
C ARG A 6 4.11 21.77 -46.77
N ARG A 7 4.44 23.05 -46.86
CA ARG A 7 5.19 23.78 -45.82
C ARG A 7 4.36 23.94 -44.55
N ASP A 8 3.08 24.25 -44.67
CA ASP A 8 2.21 24.43 -43.52
C ASP A 8 1.95 23.08 -42.82
N PHE A 9 1.86 21.99 -43.59
CA PHE A 9 1.83 20.63 -43.05
C PHE A 9 3.09 20.30 -42.22
N LEU A 10 4.29 20.61 -42.74
CA LEU A 10 5.54 20.38 -42.00
C LEU A 10 5.65 21.24 -40.74
N LYS A 11 5.19 22.49 -40.79
CA LYS A 11 5.15 23.37 -39.62
C LYS A 11 4.18 22.84 -38.56
N LEU A 12 2.99 22.42 -38.97
CA LEU A 12 1.97 21.88 -38.06
C LEU A 12 2.42 20.55 -37.44
N GLY A 13 3.03 19.67 -38.25
CA GLY A 13 3.60 18.41 -37.78
C GLY A 13 4.76 18.62 -36.80
N GLY A 14 5.66 19.56 -37.10
CA GLY A 14 6.76 19.92 -36.19
C GLY A 14 6.27 20.50 -34.86
N LEU A 15 5.24 21.36 -34.90
CA LEU A 15 4.58 21.88 -33.69
C LEU A 15 3.93 20.76 -32.87
N ALA A 16 3.21 19.84 -33.51
CA ALA A 16 2.56 18.71 -32.84
C ALA A 16 3.56 17.71 -32.22
N LEU A 17 4.71 17.49 -32.85
CA LEU A 17 5.79 16.68 -32.27
C LEU A 17 6.51 17.43 -31.14
N GLY A 18 6.68 18.74 -31.27
CA GLY A 18 7.25 19.59 -30.22
C GLY A 18 6.40 19.62 -28.96
N THR A 19 5.06 19.67 -29.07
CA THR A 19 4.18 19.63 -27.89
C THR A 19 4.23 18.29 -27.17
N LEU A 20 4.45 17.17 -27.87
CA LEU A 20 4.66 15.87 -27.23
C LEU A 20 5.94 15.80 -26.39
N ALA A 21 7.00 16.53 -26.76
CA ALA A 21 8.26 16.57 -26.01
C ALA A 21 8.13 17.29 -24.64
N PHE A 22 7.16 18.20 -24.52
CA PHE A 22 6.86 18.91 -23.27
C PHE A 22 5.56 18.44 -22.60
N SER A 23 4.83 17.51 -23.23
CA SER A 23 3.73 16.84 -22.56
C SER A 23 4.34 15.97 -21.47
N PRO A 24 3.96 16.14 -20.19
CA PRO A 24 4.35 15.17 -19.19
C PRO A 24 3.82 13.82 -19.68
N LEU A 25 4.73 12.89 -19.96
CA LEU A 25 4.34 11.49 -20.07
C LEU A 25 3.85 11.13 -18.66
N THR A 26 2.56 11.32 -18.41
CA THR A 26 1.88 10.62 -17.33
C THR A 26 1.78 9.18 -17.79
N LEU A 27 2.93 8.49 -17.82
CA LEU A 27 2.92 7.05 -17.61
C LEU A 27 2.08 6.90 -16.35
N PRO A 28 0.93 6.20 -16.38
CA PRO A 28 0.24 5.86 -15.15
C PRO A 28 1.34 5.30 -14.27
N SER A 29 1.59 5.93 -13.12
CA SER A 29 2.72 5.54 -12.32
C SER A 29 2.55 4.04 -12.15
N THR A 30 3.53 3.26 -12.58
CA THR A 30 3.72 1.93 -12.03
C THR A 30 4.22 2.09 -10.59
N GLY A 31 3.71 3.08 -9.85
CA GLY A 31 3.69 3.10 -8.42
C GLY A 31 3.03 1.79 -8.10
N PHE A 32 3.86 0.86 -7.62
CA PHE A 32 3.52 -0.47 -7.17
C PHE A 32 2.01 -0.55 -6.95
N ASP A 33 1.32 -1.28 -7.84
CA ASP A 33 -0.09 -1.60 -7.68
C ASP A 33 -0.29 -1.95 -6.21
N ASP A 34 -1.13 -1.19 -5.50
CA ASP A 34 -1.28 -1.21 -4.04
C ASP A 34 -1.43 -2.66 -3.56
N GLY A 35 -0.30 -3.34 -3.34
CA GLY A 35 -0.21 -4.77 -3.53
C GLY A 35 -0.84 -5.46 -2.35
N SER A 36 -2.17 -5.61 -2.39
CA SER A 36 -3.06 -6.14 -1.36
C SER A 36 -2.32 -6.42 -0.05
N LEU A 37 -2.03 -5.38 0.73
CA LEU A 37 -1.30 -5.49 1.98
C LEU A 37 -2.28 -5.86 3.10
N VAL A 38 -1.80 -6.66 4.05
CA VAL A 38 -2.49 -6.91 5.30
C VAL A 38 -1.58 -6.68 6.49
N ARG A 39 -2.18 -6.17 7.57
CA ARG A 39 -1.59 -6.14 8.90
C ARG A 39 -2.10 -7.33 9.72
N ILE A 40 -1.22 -7.92 10.51
CA ILE A 40 -1.59 -8.96 11.48
C ILE A 40 -2.26 -8.33 12.69
N ALA A 41 -3.53 -8.71 12.94
CA ALA A 41 -4.38 -8.12 13.96
C ALA A 41 -4.44 -8.92 15.27
N THR A 42 -3.66 -10.00 15.40
CA THR A 42 -3.55 -10.85 16.61
C THR A 42 -2.09 -11.01 17.03
N ASP A 43 -1.78 -11.76 18.08
CA ASP A 43 -0.40 -11.94 18.58
C ASP A 43 0.55 -12.53 17.52
N SER A 44 0.07 -13.55 16.79
CA SER A 44 0.81 -14.18 15.69
C SER A 44 -0.11 -14.94 14.74
N VAL A 45 0.30 -15.08 13.48
CA VAL A 45 -0.39 -15.90 12.48
C VAL A 45 0.61 -16.77 11.74
N SER A 46 0.29 -18.07 11.61
CA SER A 46 1.11 -19.05 10.90
C SER A 46 0.89 -18.97 9.39
N VAL A 47 1.96 -19.24 8.64
CA VAL A 47 1.97 -19.46 7.20
C VAL A 47 1.98 -20.96 6.96
N TYR A 48 0.96 -21.48 6.28
CA TYR A 48 0.77 -22.89 5.98
C TYR A 48 1.26 -23.21 4.56
N LYS A 49 1.76 -24.44 4.31
CA LYS A 49 2.17 -24.85 2.97
C LYS A 49 1.01 -24.95 1.98
N GLU A 50 -0.17 -25.28 2.48
CA GLU A 50 -1.44 -25.37 1.74
C GLU A 50 -2.51 -24.53 2.46
N PRO A 51 -3.61 -24.13 1.79
CA PRO A 51 -4.68 -23.36 2.42
C PRO A 51 -5.59 -24.26 3.28
N SER A 52 -5.02 -24.85 4.33
CA SER A 52 -5.68 -25.71 5.31
C SER A 52 -4.94 -25.63 6.65
N ASP A 53 -5.69 -25.58 7.74
CA ASP A 53 -5.14 -25.55 9.11
C ASP A 53 -4.42 -26.86 9.50
N GLU A 54 -4.67 -27.94 8.76
CA GLU A 54 -4.00 -29.25 8.94
C GLU A 54 -2.64 -29.34 8.22
N SER A 55 -2.32 -28.35 7.38
CA SER A 55 -1.08 -28.35 6.61
C SER A 55 0.14 -28.03 7.48
N ALA A 56 1.33 -28.38 7.01
CA ALA A 56 2.56 -28.05 7.71
C ALA A 56 2.79 -26.53 7.73
N ILE A 57 3.23 -26.02 8.88
CA ILE A 57 3.59 -24.61 9.06
C ILE A 57 4.96 -24.37 8.41
N ALA A 58 5.01 -23.40 7.51
CA ALA A 58 6.21 -22.94 6.82
C ALA A 58 6.89 -21.75 7.53
N GLY A 59 6.14 -20.99 8.34
CA GLY A 59 6.66 -19.86 9.10
C GLY A 59 5.58 -19.19 9.94
N THR A 60 5.96 -18.17 10.71
CA THR A 60 5.05 -17.41 11.59
C THR A 60 5.38 -15.94 11.49
N TRP A 61 4.35 -15.12 11.47
CA TRP A 61 4.44 -13.67 11.52
C TRP A 61 3.71 -13.14 12.77
N TYR A 62 4.10 -11.97 13.25
CA TYR A 62 3.69 -11.41 14.53
C TYR A 62 2.80 -10.18 14.39
N ARG A 63 2.19 -9.77 15.49
CA ARG A 63 1.34 -8.57 15.58
C ARG A 63 2.00 -7.37 14.88
N ASP A 64 1.18 -6.62 14.15
CA ASP A 64 1.54 -5.38 13.45
C ASP A 64 2.49 -5.52 12.25
N GLU A 65 2.98 -6.73 11.98
CA GLU A 65 3.74 -6.96 10.75
C GLU A 65 2.84 -6.87 9.51
N LEU A 66 3.44 -6.41 8.41
CA LEU A 66 2.77 -6.23 7.13
C LEU A 66 3.14 -7.35 6.15
N VAL A 67 2.13 -7.96 5.55
CA VAL A 67 2.30 -9.07 4.61
C VAL A 67 1.63 -8.71 3.28
N HIS A 68 2.31 -9.03 2.18
CA HIS A 68 1.76 -8.89 0.84
C HIS A 68 0.88 -10.10 0.49
N ILE A 69 -0.31 -9.83 -0.04
CA ILE A 69 -1.19 -10.85 -0.62
C ILE A 69 -0.98 -10.90 -2.12
N TYR A 70 -0.70 -12.10 -2.63
CA TYR A 70 -0.57 -12.39 -4.06
C TYR A 70 -1.86 -12.94 -4.67
N GLY A 71 -2.86 -13.29 -3.85
CA GLY A 71 -4.17 -13.74 -4.30
C GLY A 71 -5.03 -14.26 -3.16
N GLU A 72 -6.33 -14.40 -3.44
CA GLU A 72 -7.29 -15.06 -2.55
C GLU A 72 -7.58 -16.47 -3.08
N VAL A 73 -7.55 -17.46 -2.20
CA VAL A 73 -7.89 -18.85 -2.52
C VAL A 73 -8.94 -19.35 -1.55
N LYS A 74 -9.74 -20.33 -1.99
CA LYS A 74 -10.58 -21.08 -1.06
C LYS A 74 -9.74 -22.17 -0.39
N GLY A 75 -10.04 -22.44 0.87
CA GLY A 75 -9.39 -23.51 1.60
C GLY A 75 -9.66 -24.87 0.98
N LEU A 76 -8.78 -25.83 1.29
CA LEU A 76 -8.85 -27.17 0.71
C LEU A 76 -10.22 -27.80 1.01
N ASN A 77 -10.87 -28.36 -0.01
CA ASN A 77 -12.23 -28.90 0.08
C ASN A 77 -13.31 -27.93 0.58
N GLY A 78 -13.05 -26.62 0.57
CA GLY A 78 -13.99 -25.59 1.02
C GLY A 78 -14.06 -25.42 2.55
N GLU A 79 -13.13 -26.02 3.30
CA GLU A 79 -12.98 -25.77 4.73
C GLU A 79 -12.06 -24.56 4.99
N PRO A 80 -12.30 -23.76 6.06
CA PRO A 80 -13.42 -23.85 6.98
C PRO A 80 -14.73 -23.28 6.40
N LYS A 81 -15.87 -23.96 6.61
CA LYS A 81 -17.18 -23.60 6.00
C LYS A 81 -17.64 -22.15 6.17
N HIS A 82 -17.38 -21.54 7.33
CA HIS A 82 -17.86 -20.19 7.64
C HIS A 82 -16.98 -19.08 7.06
N ASN A 83 -15.68 -19.33 6.92
CA ASN A 83 -14.74 -18.38 6.36
C ASN A 83 -13.69 -19.12 5.51
N PRO A 84 -14.07 -19.62 4.32
CA PRO A 84 -13.19 -20.50 3.56
C PRO A 84 -12.06 -19.74 2.85
N ILE A 85 -11.82 -18.46 3.15
CA ILE A 85 -10.92 -17.61 2.39
C ILE A 85 -9.54 -17.58 3.03
N TRP A 86 -8.56 -17.88 2.21
CA TRP A 86 -7.13 -17.85 2.53
C TRP A 86 -6.41 -16.88 1.60
N TYR A 87 -5.34 -16.30 2.09
CA TYR A 87 -4.45 -15.45 1.30
C TYR A 87 -3.21 -16.20 0.91
N ARG A 88 -2.88 -16.17 -0.39
CA ARG A 88 -1.57 -16.57 -0.88
C ARG A 88 -0.57 -15.49 -0.50
N VAL A 89 0.40 -15.85 0.33
CA VAL A 89 1.47 -14.96 0.78
C VAL A 89 2.81 -15.54 0.36
N TRP A 90 3.90 -14.83 0.64
CA TRP A 90 5.23 -15.35 0.38
C TRP A 90 5.47 -16.59 1.25
N GLY A 91 5.95 -17.69 0.65
CA GLY A 91 6.24 -18.93 1.38
C GLY A 91 5.04 -19.82 1.71
N GLY A 92 3.79 -19.37 1.54
CA GLY A 92 2.61 -20.24 1.77
C GLY A 92 1.26 -19.53 1.73
N TYR A 93 0.36 -19.95 2.63
CA TYR A 93 -1.02 -19.49 2.73
C TYR A 93 -1.33 -19.09 4.17
N MET A 94 -2.09 -18.01 4.36
CA MET A 94 -2.55 -17.56 5.69
C MET A 94 -4.06 -17.43 5.69
N HIS A 95 -4.70 -17.89 6.76
CA HIS A 95 -6.14 -17.76 6.91
C HIS A 95 -6.53 -16.30 7.16
N ARG A 96 -7.60 -15.83 6.52
CA ARG A 96 -7.97 -14.40 6.52
C ARG A 96 -8.44 -13.88 7.88
N ALA A 97 -8.91 -14.73 8.80
CA ALA A 97 -9.65 -14.31 10.00
C ALA A 97 -8.98 -13.22 10.84
N HIS A 98 -7.64 -13.21 10.91
CA HIS A 98 -6.87 -12.28 11.73
C HIS A 98 -6.03 -11.29 10.92
N LEU A 99 -6.38 -11.10 9.65
CA LEU A 99 -5.65 -10.25 8.71
C LEU A 99 -6.51 -9.05 8.31
N GLN A 100 -5.99 -7.85 8.55
CA GLN A 100 -6.66 -6.60 8.22
C GLN A 100 -6.05 -6.01 6.96
N LYS A 101 -6.84 -5.84 5.89
CA LYS A 101 -6.36 -5.16 4.68
C LYS A 101 -5.99 -3.71 5.01
N VAL A 102 -4.83 -3.27 4.54
CA VAL A 102 -4.31 -1.92 4.76
C VAL A 102 -3.82 -1.33 3.45
N LYS A 103 -3.77 0.00 3.41
CA LYS A 103 -3.21 0.77 2.30
C LYS A 103 -2.24 1.80 2.87
N ILE A 104 -1.08 1.92 2.22
CA ILE A 104 -0.12 2.96 2.57
C ILE A 104 -0.57 4.25 1.89
N LEU A 105 -0.94 5.24 2.71
CA LEU A 105 -1.35 6.56 2.26
C LEU A 105 -0.33 7.57 2.77
N TYR A 106 0.49 8.12 1.87
CA TYR A 106 1.45 9.15 2.23
C TYR A 106 0.78 10.52 2.30
N ASN A 107 1.09 11.28 3.36
CA ASN A 107 0.69 12.67 3.47
C ASN A 107 1.40 13.50 2.41
N LYS A 108 0.66 14.40 1.74
CA LYS A 108 1.24 15.35 0.79
C LYS A 108 1.88 16.50 1.57
N PRO A 109 3.20 16.73 1.44
CA PRO A 109 3.85 17.82 2.16
C PRO A 109 3.37 19.18 1.65
N LEU A 110 3.28 20.15 2.56
CA LEU A 110 3.12 21.56 2.19
C LEU A 110 4.47 22.10 1.73
N GLU A 111 4.55 22.63 0.51
CA GLU A 111 5.81 23.17 -0.05
C GLU A 111 6.22 24.50 0.57
N SER A 112 5.25 25.29 1.03
CA SER A 112 5.50 26.55 1.71
C SER A 112 4.41 26.86 2.73
N LEU A 113 4.79 27.62 3.76
CA LEU A 113 3.88 28.19 4.74
C LEU A 113 3.95 29.71 4.58
N ALA A 114 2.79 30.38 4.52
CA ALA A 114 2.76 31.83 4.37
C ALA A 114 3.35 32.53 5.61
N GLU A 115 4.28 33.47 5.39
CA GLU A 115 4.94 34.19 6.47
C GLU A 115 3.93 35.00 7.30
N GLY A 116 4.12 35.01 8.63
CA GLY A 116 3.22 35.71 9.56
C GLY A 116 1.88 35.00 9.83
N THR A 117 1.59 33.86 9.20
CA THR A 117 0.38 33.08 9.48
C THR A 117 0.65 31.93 10.45
N ARG A 118 -0.23 31.77 11.44
CA ARG A 118 -0.25 30.58 12.31
C ARG A 118 -1.28 29.62 11.75
N GLN A 119 -0.87 28.38 11.48
CA GLN A 119 -1.75 27.33 11.00
C GLN A 119 -1.51 26.04 11.78
N LEU A 120 -2.57 25.26 11.96
CA LEU A 120 -2.47 23.91 12.48
C LEU A 120 -1.89 23.01 11.37
N VAL A 121 -0.88 22.21 11.73
CA VAL A 121 -0.26 21.27 10.81
C VAL A 121 -0.28 19.88 11.40
N GLU A 122 -0.47 18.88 10.55
CA GLU A 122 -0.22 17.49 10.88
C GLU A 122 1.24 17.18 10.54
N VAL A 123 2.00 16.68 11.52
CA VAL A 123 3.39 16.30 11.33
C VAL A 123 3.48 14.78 11.32
N THR A 124 3.87 14.21 10.19
CA THR A 124 4.15 12.77 10.07
C THR A 124 5.65 12.54 10.22
N VAL A 125 6.02 11.62 11.11
CA VAL A 125 7.41 11.21 11.33
C VAL A 125 7.58 9.74 10.97
N PRO A 126 8.69 9.34 10.32
CA PRO A 126 8.86 7.99 9.76
C PRO A 126 8.90 6.88 10.82
N PHE A 127 9.40 7.17 12.01
CA PHE A 127 9.33 6.29 13.17
C PHE A 127 9.13 7.16 14.40
N THR A 128 8.14 6.82 15.22
CA THR A 128 7.95 7.45 16.53
C THR A 128 7.56 6.40 17.53
N GLN A 129 8.29 6.33 18.63
CA GLN A 129 7.91 5.50 19.75
C GLN A 129 6.75 6.21 20.46
N ALA A 130 5.57 5.60 20.52
CA ALA A 130 4.49 6.13 21.32
C ALA A 130 4.86 6.02 22.81
N TYR A 131 4.75 7.11 23.55
CA TYR A 131 4.93 7.12 25.01
C TYR A 131 3.58 7.34 25.70
N GLN A 132 3.30 6.55 26.72
CA GLN A 132 2.19 6.77 27.64
C GLN A 132 2.73 7.35 28.95
N HIS A 133 2.08 8.40 29.45
CA HIS A 133 2.37 8.93 30.77
C HIS A 133 1.45 8.31 31.81
N THR A 134 2.01 7.75 32.89
CA THR A 134 1.25 7.36 34.08
C THR A 134 1.76 8.09 35.30
N ASN A 135 0.87 8.45 36.23
CA ASN A 135 1.28 9.13 37.48
C ASN A 135 2.28 8.32 38.32
N ARG A 136 2.29 6.98 38.16
CA ARG A 136 3.15 6.09 38.93
C ARG A 136 4.53 5.88 38.29
N TYR A 137 4.61 5.89 36.97
CA TYR A 137 5.83 5.47 36.24
C TYR A 137 6.36 6.51 35.25
N GLY A 138 5.71 7.67 35.15
CA GLY A 138 6.08 8.71 34.20
C GLY A 138 5.84 8.29 32.75
N TRP A 139 6.61 8.88 31.83
CA TRP A 139 6.58 8.52 30.41
C TRP A 139 7.24 7.16 30.18
N GLN A 140 6.48 6.21 29.64
CA GLN A 140 6.97 4.89 29.25
C GLN A 140 6.61 4.59 27.80
N PRO A 141 7.47 3.91 27.04
CA PRO A 141 7.11 3.44 25.71
C PRO A 141 5.91 2.48 25.78
N ASN A 142 4.92 2.67 24.90
CA ASN A 142 3.90 1.66 24.65
C ASN A 142 4.58 0.45 23.98
N LEU A 143 4.52 -0.70 24.65
CA LEU A 143 4.97 -2.00 24.14
C LEU A 143 3.77 -2.80 23.64
#